data_AF-A0A832AXS0-F1
#
_entry.id   AF-A0A832AXS0-F1
#
_cell.length_a   1.000
_cell.length_b   1.000
_cell.length_c   1.000
_cell.angle_alpha   90.00
_cell.angle_beta   90.00
_cell.angle_gamma   90.00
#
_symmetry.space_group_name_H-M   'P 1'
#
loop_
_entity.id
_entity.type
_entity.pdbx_description
1 polymer ?
#
loop_
_entity_poly.entity_id
_entity_poly.type
_entity_poly.pdbx_seq_one_letter_code
_entity_poly.pdbx_strand_id
1 'polypeptide(L)'
;MNEVKEIPSSDWDLQRYLYTRDISSAPVISLLLKRVDVIYQPRDEREVLEVLRIAKEEGATVVPRGAGTSGYGGVLPPKDI
;
A
#
# COMPACT_ATOMS: atom_id res chain seq x y z
N MET A 1 -13.60 -2.63 -26.11
CA MET A 1 -12.48 -2.47 -25.15
C MET A 1 -12.87 -1.31 -24.25
N ASN A 2 -13.09 -1.56 -22.96
CA ASN A 2 -13.40 -0.47 -22.03
C ASN A 2 -12.11 0.32 -21.80
N GLU A 3 -12.22 1.64 -21.83
CA GLU A 3 -11.15 2.58 -21.53
C GLU A 3 -10.66 2.33 -20.10
N VAL A 4 -9.41 1.87 -19.93
CA VAL A 4 -8.82 1.69 -18.61
C VAL A 4 -8.52 3.09 -18.08
N LYS A 5 -9.41 3.58 -17.23
CA LYS A 5 -9.19 4.83 -16.51
C LYS A 5 -7.98 4.65 -15.59
N GLU A 6 -7.04 5.57 -15.65
CA GLU A 6 -5.86 5.56 -14.78
C GLU A 6 -6.30 5.61 -13.30
N ILE A 7 -5.89 4.62 -12.53
CA ILE A 7 -6.20 4.54 -11.10
C ILE A 7 -5.28 5.52 -10.38
N PRO A 8 -5.81 6.43 -9.54
CA PRO A 8 -4.98 7.39 -8.82
C PRO A 8 -3.87 6.68 -8.06
N SER A 9 -2.63 7.09 -8.31
CA SER A 9 -1.46 6.50 -7.65
C SER A 9 -0.42 7.56 -7.31
N SER A 10 0.50 7.21 -6.42
CA SER A 10 1.62 8.07 -6.02
C SER A 10 2.81 7.24 -5.60
N ASP A 11 3.98 7.64 -6.09
CA ASP A 11 5.30 7.13 -5.72
C ASP A 11 6.12 8.19 -4.98
N TRP A 12 5.49 9.28 -4.53
CA TRP A 12 6.18 10.39 -3.89
C TRP A 12 6.85 9.94 -2.58
N ASP A 13 8.12 10.30 -2.41
CA ASP A 13 8.98 9.81 -1.33
C ASP A 13 8.38 10.01 0.08
N LEU A 14 7.81 11.19 0.33
CA LEU A 14 7.19 11.48 1.63
C LEU A 14 5.93 10.64 1.84
N GLN A 15 5.11 10.45 0.80
CA GLN A 15 3.92 9.62 0.92
C GLN A 15 4.28 8.16 1.16
N ARG A 16 5.26 7.63 0.45
CA ARG A 16 5.81 6.28 0.68
C ARG A 16 6.37 6.12 2.09
N TYR A 17 7.06 7.13 2.60
CA TYR A 17 7.56 7.16 3.98
C TYR A 17 6.40 7.11 5.00
N LEU A 18 5.37 7.94 4.83
CA LEU A 18 4.20 7.97 5.71
C LEU A 18 3.39 6.66 5.66
N TYR A 19 3.26 6.06 4.48
CA TYR A 19 2.49 4.82 4.29
C TYR A 19 3.22 3.57 4.77
N THR A 20 4.54 3.66 5.03
CA THR A 20 5.33 2.58 5.67
C THR A 20 5.10 2.54 7.19
N ARG A 21 4.35 3.49 7.76
CA ARG A 21 4.14 3.64 9.21
C ARG A 21 2.67 3.70 9.60
N ASP A 22 2.38 3.36 10.84
CA ASP A 22 1.13 3.68 11.51
C ASP A 22 1.39 4.66 12.68
N ILE A 23 0.32 5.01 13.40
CA ILE A 23 0.40 5.99 14.51
C ILE A 23 1.35 5.59 15.65
N SER A 24 1.62 4.29 15.86
CA SER A 24 2.41 3.80 17.00
C SER A 24 3.75 3.17 16.61
N SER A 25 4.13 3.22 15.32
CA SER A 25 5.28 2.49 14.78
C SER A 25 6.57 2.70 15.60
N ALA A 26 6.89 1.73 16.44
CA ALA A 26 8.09 1.74 17.28
C ALA A 26 9.35 1.67 16.39
N PRO A 27 10.46 2.37 16.74
CA PRO A 27 11.67 2.38 15.94
C PRO A 27 12.23 0.98 15.61
N VAL A 28 12.12 0.05 16.56
CA VAL A 28 12.61 -1.33 16.40
C VAL A 28 11.87 -2.10 15.30
N ILE A 29 10.54 -1.91 15.18
CA ILE A 29 9.72 -2.61 14.18
C ILE A 29 10.09 -2.15 12.78
N SER A 30 10.54 -0.89 12.61
CA SER A 30 10.86 -0.34 11.29
C SER A 30 11.99 -1.08 10.56
N LEU A 31 12.84 -1.83 11.26
CA LEU A 31 13.87 -2.69 10.67
C LEU A 31 13.32 -3.92 9.94
N LEU A 32 12.08 -4.32 10.25
CA LEU A 32 11.38 -5.47 9.68
C LEU A 32 10.46 -5.09 8.52
N LEU A 33 10.35 -3.80 8.22
CA LEU A 33 9.43 -3.29 7.20
C LEU A 33 10.13 -3.10 5.86
N LYS A 34 9.38 -3.32 4.78
CA LYS A 34 9.76 -2.93 3.42
C LYS A 34 9.29 -1.50 3.17
N ARG A 35 10.05 -0.70 2.43
CA ARG A 35 9.54 0.61 1.98
C ARG A 35 8.46 0.36 0.93
N VAL A 36 7.31 1.01 1.06
CA VAL A 36 6.24 0.93 0.04
C VAL A 36 6.80 1.37 -1.32
N ASP A 37 6.45 0.66 -2.39
CA ASP A 37 6.87 1.00 -3.76
C ASP A 37 5.97 2.06 -4.39
N VAL A 38 4.66 1.86 -4.32
CA VAL A 38 3.63 2.75 -4.86
C VAL A 38 2.37 2.69 -3.99
N ILE A 39 1.63 3.80 -3.92
CA ILE A 39 0.34 3.89 -3.25
C ILE A 39 -0.73 4.02 -4.33
N TYR A 40 -1.73 3.13 -4.33
CA TYR A 40 -2.95 3.29 -5.13
C TYR A 40 -4.09 3.81 -4.25
N GLN A 41 -4.88 4.74 -4.79
CA GLN A 41 -6.06 5.33 -4.15
C GLN A 41 -7.30 5.12 -5.01
N PRO A 42 -7.80 3.88 -5.11
CA PRO A 42 -8.98 3.55 -5.88
C PRO A 42 -10.21 4.28 -5.33
N ARG A 43 -11.10 4.71 -6.22
CA ARG A 43 -12.32 5.48 -5.90
C ARG A 43 -13.58 4.64 -5.88
N ASP A 44 -13.53 3.44 -6.46
CA ASP A 44 -14.63 2.48 -6.44
C ASP A 44 -14.13 1.03 -6.43
N GLU A 45 -15.05 0.09 -6.25
CA GLU A 45 -14.76 -1.34 -6.15
C GLU A 45 -14.07 -1.90 -7.40
N ARG A 46 -14.38 -1.38 -8.59
CA ARG A 46 -13.79 -1.88 -9.85
C ARG A 46 -12.32 -1.53 -9.93
N GLU A 47 -11.95 -0.32 -9.49
CA GLU A 47 -10.54 0.09 -9.40
C GLU A 47 -9.79 -0.77 -8.35
N VAL A 48 -10.42 -1.13 -7.23
CA VAL A 48 -9.81 -2.06 -6.25
C VAL A 48 -9.54 -3.42 -6.89
N LEU A 49 -10.52 -4.00 -7.58
CA LEU A 49 -10.38 -5.29 -8.25
C LEU A 49 -9.27 -5.27 -9.30
N GLU A 50 -9.14 -4.16 -10.04
CA GLU A 50 -8.10 -4.01 -11.06
C GLU A 50 -6.70 -3.93 -10.44
N VAL A 51 -6.51 -3.19 -9.34
CA VAL A 51 -5.23 -3.18 -8.60
C VAL A 51 -4.86 -4.58 -8.12
N LEU A 52 -5.82 -5.33 -7.56
CA LEU A 52 -5.58 -6.69 -7.07
C LEU A 52 -5.27 -7.67 -8.21
N ARG A 53 -5.90 -7.50 -9.38
CA ARG A 53 -5.61 -8.30 -10.59
C ARG A 53 -4.18 -8.06 -11.06
N ILE A 54 -3.79 -6.79 -11.22
CA ILE A 54 -2.43 -6.40 -11.63
C ILE A 54 -1.40 -6.91 -10.62
N ALA A 55 -1.64 -6.70 -9.33
CA ALA A 55 -0.71 -7.14 -8.29
C ALA A 55 -0.54 -8.68 -8.29
N LYS A 56 -1.61 -9.43 -8.55
CA LYS A 56 -1.54 -10.89 -8.70
C LYS A 56 -0.70 -11.30 -9.91
N GLU A 57 -0.85 -10.63 -11.04
CA GLU A 57 -0.10 -10.91 -12.27
C GLU A 57 1.39 -10.60 -12.12
N GLU A 58 1.72 -9.52 -11.41
CA GLU A 58 3.11 -9.09 -11.16
C GLU A 58 3.75 -9.75 -9.94
N GLY A 59 3.00 -10.55 -9.17
CA GLY A 59 3.49 -11.12 -7.90
C GLY A 59 3.78 -10.08 -6.83
N ALA A 60 3.08 -8.95 -6.85
CA ALA A 60 3.26 -7.84 -5.91
C ALA A 60 2.42 -8.02 -4.64
N THR A 61 3.04 -7.76 -3.49
CA THR A 61 2.36 -7.74 -2.18
C THR A 61 1.46 -6.50 -2.07
N VAL A 62 0.18 -6.70 -1.75
CA VAL A 62 -0.79 -5.62 -1.50
C VAL A 62 -1.09 -5.51 -0.02
N VAL A 63 -0.94 -4.31 0.54
CA VAL A 63 -1.30 -3.99 1.92
C VAL A 63 -2.47 -3.01 1.90
N PRO A 64 -3.70 -3.44 2.25
CA PRO A 64 -4.83 -2.54 2.33
C PRO A 64 -4.64 -1.55 3.48
N ARG A 65 -4.98 -0.29 3.26
CA ARG A 65 -4.78 0.77 4.26
C ARG A 65 -5.93 1.78 4.24
N GLY A 66 -6.47 2.05 5.43
CA GLY A 66 -7.31 3.22 5.71
C GLY A 66 -6.47 4.42 6.17
N ALA A 67 -6.79 5.00 7.33
CA ALA A 67 -6.03 6.12 7.90
C ALA A 67 -4.68 5.71 8.54
N GLY A 68 -4.51 4.43 8.91
CA GLY A 68 -3.31 3.94 9.60
C GLY A 68 -3.22 4.33 11.07
N THR A 69 -4.35 4.41 11.76
CA THR A 69 -4.47 4.86 13.16
C THR A 69 -4.68 3.72 14.16
N SER A 70 -4.62 2.46 13.75
CA SER A 70 -4.85 1.32 14.65
C SER A 70 -3.77 1.18 15.72
N GLY A 71 -2.52 1.49 15.38
CA GLY A 71 -1.39 1.40 16.31
C GLY A 71 -0.95 -0.05 16.63
N TYR A 72 -1.43 -1.03 15.87
CA TYR A 72 -1.06 -2.45 16.02
C TYR A 72 -0.20 -2.96 14.86
N GLY A 73 0.15 -2.10 13.91
CA GLY A 73 0.99 -2.48 12.79
C GLY A 73 0.31 -3.23 11.65
N GLY A 74 -1.03 -3.37 11.66
CA GLY A 74 -1.77 -4.13 10.62
C GLY A 74 -1.71 -3.54 9.20
N VAL A 75 -1.17 -2.32 9.05
CA VAL A 75 -0.95 -1.65 7.75
C VAL A 75 0.53 -1.53 7.40
N LEU A 76 1.41 -2.12 8.20
CA LEU A 76 2.84 -2.05 7.96
C LEU A 76 3.20 -3.07 6.87
N PRO A 77 3.92 -2.67 5.82
CA PRO A 77 4.36 -3.58 4.77
C PRO A 77 5.46 -4.53 5.30
N PRO A 78 5.17 -5.84 5.47
CA PRO A 78 6.19 -6.77 5.91
C PRO A 78 7.24 -6.92 4.81
N LYS A 79 8.47 -7.27 5.21
CA LYS A 79 9.43 -7.84 4.25
C LYS A 79 8.85 -9.13 3.68
N ASP A 80 9.13 -9.38 2.41
CA ASP A 80 8.79 -10.63 1.75
C ASP A 80 9.45 -11.78 2.54
N ILE A 81 8.67 -12.80 2.91
CA ILE A 81 9.11 -14.00 3.66
C ILE A 81 9.51 -15.09 2.68
#